data_AF-A0A522XWJ0-F1
#
_entry.id   AF-A0A522XWJ0-F1
#
_cell.length_a   1.000
_cell.length_b   1.000
_cell.length_c   1.000
_cell.angle_alpha   90.00
_cell.angle_beta   90.00
_cell.angle_gamma   90.00
#
_symmetry.space_group_name_H-M   'P 1'
#
loop_
_entity.id
_entity.type
_entity.pdbx_description
1 polymer ?
#
loop_
_entity_poly.entity_id
_entity_poly.type
_entity_poly.pdbx_seq_one_letter_code
_entity_poly.pdbx_strand_id
1 'polypeptide(L)'
;MKFANFWTMLCKLVAQREEFSTLKRHTKFMASYHNNTILIKPEKTKLQRVIHVTEFTKVWQKAKTLSDNERFIQANYHNITFHASYILALIKLVIQNETIE
;
A
#
# COMPACT_ATOMS: atom_id res chain seq x y z
N MET A 1 14.07 -4.78 -4.56
CA MET A 1 13.26 -5.82 -3.89
C MET A 1 12.34 -6.62 -4.86
N LYS A 2 12.15 -7.94 -4.62
CA LYS A 2 11.13 -8.80 -5.29
C LYS A 2 9.75 -8.63 -4.62
N PHE A 3 8.64 -8.88 -5.33
CA PHE A 3 7.28 -8.71 -4.76
C PHE A 3 7.02 -9.60 -3.52
N ALA A 4 7.50 -10.84 -3.51
CA ALA A 4 7.31 -11.74 -2.37
C ALA A 4 7.96 -11.19 -1.07
N ASN A 5 9.13 -10.55 -1.19
CA ASN A 5 9.81 -9.91 -0.07
C ASN A 5 9.02 -8.69 0.40
N PHE A 6 8.59 -7.84 -0.54
CA PHE A 6 7.72 -6.70 -0.26
C PHE A 6 6.45 -7.14 0.49
N TRP A 7 5.78 -8.18 -0.01
CA TRP A 7 4.53 -8.66 0.58
C TRP A 7 4.74 -9.18 2.00
N THR A 8 5.82 -9.93 2.22
CA THR A 8 6.18 -10.44 3.55
C THR A 8 6.47 -9.29 4.52
N MET A 9 7.24 -8.29 4.11
CA MET A 9 7.53 -7.10 4.91
C MET A 9 6.26 -6.29 5.19
N LEU A 10 5.38 -6.13 4.19
CA LEU A 10 4.10 -5.46 4.38
C LEU A 10 3.24 -6.19 5.42
N CYS A 11 3.12 -7.51 5.33
CA CYS A 11 2.34 -8.30 6.29
C CYS A 11 2.87 -8.14 7.72
N LYS A 12 4.20 -8.15 7.90
CA LYS A 12 4.83 -7.85 9.20
C LYS A 12 4.55 -6.43 9.67
N LEU A 13 4.67 -5.45 8.77
CA LEU A 13 4.44 -4.04 9.07
C LEU A 13 3.01 -3.79 9.57
N VAL A 14 2.00 -4.31 8.89
CA VAL A 14 0.58 -4.13 9.30
C VAL A 14 0.19 -4.98 10.51
N ALA A 15 1.00 -5.98 10.88
CA ALA A 15 0.80 -6.73 12.13
C ALA A 15 1.41 -6.00 13.34
N GLN A 16 2.46 -5.21 13.14
CA GLN A 16 3.15 -4.45 14.20
C GLN A 16 2.60 -3.03 14.38
N ARG A 17 2.11 -2.43 13.29
CA ARG A 17 1.62 -1.06 13.24
C ARG A 17 0.22 -1.05 12.69
N GLU A 18 -0.70 -0.44 13.44
CA GLU A 18 -2.10 -0.40 13.04
C GLU A 18 -2.44 0.86 12.22
N GLU A 19 -1.84 2.02 12.52
CA GLU A 19 -2.20 3.31 11.91
C GLU A 19 -1.19 3.82 10.87
N PHE A 20 -1.73 4.21 9.71
CA PHE A 20 -1.01 4.70 8.55
C PHE A 20 -1.65 5.97 7.99
N SER A 21 -0.94 6.66 7.09
CA SER A 21 -1.44 7.88 6.43
C SER A 21 -1.21 7.83 4.93
N THR A 22 -2.22 8.23 4.15
CA THR A 22 -2.10 8.32 2.68
C THR A 22 -1.09 9.40 2.28
N LEU A 23 -0.41 9.25 1.14
CA LEU A 23 0.67 10.15 0.72
C LEU A 23 0.23 11.60 0.43
N LYS A 24 -0.87 11.80 -0.31
CA LYS A 24 -1.26 13.14 -0.80
C LYS A 24 -2.10 13.94 0.19
N ARG A 25 -3.09 13.30 0.83
CA ARG A 25 -4.07 13.98 1.70
C ARG A 25 -3.79 13.76 3.19
N HIS A 26 -2.73 13.01 3.53
CA HIS A 26 -2.39 12.62 4.90
C HIS A 26 -3.59 12.08 5.70
N THR A 27 -4.56 11.47 5.01
CA THR A 27 -5.73 10.88 5.65
C THR A 27 -5.31 9.60 6.34
N LYS A 28 -5.66 9.48 7.62
CA LYS A 28 -5.32 8.31 8.42
C LYS A 28 -6.19 7.12 8.03
N PHE A 29 -5.62 5.94 8.15
CA PHE A 29 -6.31 4.68 7.98
C PHE A 29 -5.63 3.61 8.82
N MET A 30 -6.42 2.63 9.25
CA MET A 30 -5.89 1.42 9.84
C MET A 30 -5.71 0.35 8.77
N ALA A 31 -4.67 -0.47 8.88
CA ALA A 31 -4.45 -1.60 8.00
C ALA A 31 -4.16 -2.86 8.82
N SER A 32 -4.75 -3.98 8.42
CA SER A 32 -4.46 -5.30 9.00
C SER A 32 -4.40 -6.37 7.92
N TYR A 33 -3.64 -7.43 8.16
CA TYR A 33 -3.52 -8.56 7.25
C TYR A 33 -4.47 -9.70 7.65
N HIS A 34 -5.22 -10.23 6.69
CA HIS A 34 -6.09 -11.39 6.88
C HIS A 34 -6.23 -12.18 5.58
N ASN A 35 -5.94 -13.48 5.59
CA ASN A 35 -6.18 -14.41 4.46
C ASN A 35 -5.75 -13.85 3.07
N ASN A 36 -4.48 -13.49 2.90
CA ASN A 36 -3.95 -12.91 1.64
C ASN A 36 -4.60 -11.58 1.21
N THR A 37 -5.24 -10.89 2.14
CA THR A 37 -5.82 -9.55 1.93
C THR A 37 -5.33 -8.57 2.98
N ILE A 38 -5.28 -7.30 2.60
CA ILE A 38 -5.11 -6.19 3.52
C ILE A 38 -6.48 -5.53 3.70
N LEU A 39 -6.95 -5.52 4.95
CA LEU A 39 -8.16 -4.82 5.36
C LEU A 39 -7.78 -3.39 5.70
N ILE A 40 -8.36 -2.44 4.99
CA ILE A 40 -8.16 -1.02 5.23
C ILE A 40 -9.42 -0.43 5.85
N LYS A 41 -9.28 0.22 6.99
CA LYS A 41 -10.34 0.99 7.65
C LYS A 41 -9.94 2.47 7.67
N PRO A 42 -10.44 3.29 6.72
CA PRO A 42 -10.15 4.71 6.71
C PRO A 42 -10.75 5.40 7.94
N GLU A 43 -10.08 6.40 8.49
CA GLU A 43 -10.58 7.13 9.67
C GLU A 43 -11.93 7.83 9.40
N LYS A 44 -12.10 8.38 8.20
CA LYS A 44 -13.25 9.20 7.83
C LYS A 44 -14.51 8.42 7.44
N THR A 45 -14.43 7.09 7.28
CA THR A 45 -15.59 6.29 6.88
C THR A 45 -15.60 4.95 7.59
N LYS A 46 -16.80 4.49 7.97
CA LYS A 46 -16.99 3.18 8.58
C LYS A 46 -16.87 2.03 7.58
N LEU A 47 -16.87 2.33 6.28
CA LEU A 47 -16.79 1.31 5.24
C LEU A 47 -15.35 0.78 5.13
N GLN A 48 -15.16 -0.49 5.44
CA GLN A 48 -13.91 -1.21 5.23
C GLN A 48 -13.62 -1.36 3.73
N ARG A 49 -12.35 -1.43 3.36
CA ARG A 49 -11.88 -1.81 2.02
C ARG A 49 -11.07 -3.08 2.14
N VAL A 50 -11.38 -4.07 1.31
CA VAL A 50 -10.62 -5.32 1.24
C VAL A 50 -9.75 -5.24 0.00
N ILE A 51 -8.43 -5.27 0.18
CA ILE A 51 -7.47 -5.17 -0.93
C ILE A 51 -6.74 -6.50 -1.04
N HIS A 52 -6.91 -7.18 -2.17
CA HIS A 52 -6.30 -8.49 -2.39
C HIS A 52 -4.83 -8.37 -2.80
N VAL A 53 -4.03 -9.39 -2.48
CA VAL A 53 -2.62 -9.49 -2.92
C VAL A 53 -2.43 -9.30 -4.43
N THR A 54 -3.41 -9.74 -5.23
CA THR A 54 -3.38 -9.57 -6.70
C THR A 54 -3.46 -8.11 -7.12
N GLU A 55 -4.18 -7.28 -6.38
CA GLU A 55 -4.28 -5.84 -6.60
C GLU A 55 -2.97 -5.14 -6.25
N PHE A 56 -2.37 -5.50 -5.11
CA PHE A 56 -1.00 -5.08 -4.77
C PHE A 56 0.01 -5.48 -5.83
N THR A 57 -0.10 -6.69 -6.38
CA THR A 57 0.79 -7.19 -7.43
C THR A 57 0.71 -6.32 -8.69
N LYS A 58 -0.50 -5.98 -9.14
CA LYS A 58 -0.70 -5.11 -10.31
C LYS A 58 -0.11 -3.73 -10.10
N VAL A 59 -0.37 -3.12 -8.94
CA VAL A 59 0.19 -1.80 -8.60
C VAL A 59 1.71 -1.87 -8.50
N TRP A 60 2.27 -2.91 -7.87
CA TRP A 60 3.71 -3.12 -7.77
C TRP A 60 4.38 -3.25 -9.14
N GLN A 61 3.79 -4.04 -10.04
CA GLN A 61 4.29 -4.19 -11.40
C GLN A 61 4.32 -2.85 -12.14
N LYS A 62 3.23 -2.06 -12.07
CA LYS A 62 3.18 -0.72 -12.67
C LYS A 62 4.19 0.24 -12.02
N ALA A 63 4.32 0.20 -10.69
CA ALA A 63 5.24 1.05 -9.95
C ALA A 63 6.70 0.85 -10.38
N LYS A 64 7.07 -0.38 -10.78
CA LYS A 64 8.40 -0.71 -11.30
C LYS A 64 8.67 -0.13 -12.70
N THR A 65 7.65 0.18 -13.48
CA THR A 65 7.82 0.78 -14.82
C THR A 65 7.87 2.30 -14.80
N LEU A 66 7.60 2.92 -13.65
CA LEU A 66 7.56 4.37 -13.48
C LEU A 66 8.86 4.88 -12.85
N SER A 67 9.23 6.11 -13.19
CA SER A 67 10.30 6.84 -12.51
C SER A 67 9.98 7.07 -11.04
N ASP A 68 10.97 7.31 -10.20
CA ASP A 68 10.76 7.50 -8.75
C ASP A 68 9.82 8.69 -8.45
N ASN A 69 9.89 9.75 -9.25
CA ASN A 69 9.02 10.93 -9.14
C ASN A 69 7.56 10.62 -9.49
N GLU A 70 7.32 9.66 -10.37
CA GLU A 70 5.98 9.28 -10.84
C GLU A 70 5.37 8.11 -10.06
N ARG A 71 6.23 7.27 -9.46
CA ARG A 71 5.83 6.03 -8.78
C ARG A 71 4.82 6.27 -7.68
N PHE A 72 4.87 7.40 -6.99
CA PHE A 72 4.00 7.69 -5.85
C PHE A 72 2.85 8.66 -6.17
N ILE A 73 2.58 8.90 -7.46
CA ILE A 73 1.44 9.70 -7.91
C ILE A 73 0.23 8.78 -8.15
N GLN A 74 -0.80 8.92 -7.30
CA GLN A 74 -2.02 8.10 -7.35
C GLN A 74 -2.67 8.07 -8.74
N ALA A 75 -2.68 9.19 -9.47
CA ALA A 75 -3.32 9.31 -10.77
C ALA A 75 -2.75 8.29 -11.79
N ASN A 76 -1.48 7.90 -11.67
CA ASN A 76 -0.83 6.96 -12.59
C ASN A 76 -1.37 5.51 -12.47
N TYR A 77 -2.25 5.25 -11.50
CA TYR A 77 -2.80 3.94 -11.19
C TYR A 77 -4.33 3.90 -11.31
N HIS A 78 -4.97 4.96 -11.80
CA HIS A 78 -6.44 5.06 -11.82
C HIS A 78 -7.11 3.93 -12.63
N ASN A 79 -6.46 3.44 -13.69
CA ASN A 79 -6.93 2.32 -14.50
C ASN A 79 -6.65 0.93 -13.87
N ILE A 80 -5.90 0.88 -12.78
CA ILE A 80 -5.50 -0.37 -12.11
C ILE A 80 -6.38 -0.61 -10.89
N THR A 81 -6.59 0.43 -10.08
CA THR A 81 -7.36 0.32 -8.84
C THR A 81 -7.83 1.67 -8.30
N PHE A 82 -9.03 1.67 -7.72
CA PHE A 82 -9.58 2.77 -6.92
C PHE A 82 -8.88 2.95 -5.56
N HIS A 83 -8.18 1.93 -5.06
CA HIS A 83 -7.50 1.91 -3.76
C HIS A 83 -6.03 2.33 -3.82
N ALA A 84 -5.57 2.88 -4.96
CA ALA A 84 -4.17 3.24 -5.19
C ALA A 84 -3.57 4.11 -4.08
N SER A 85 -4.33 5.03 -3.48
CA SER A 85 -3.84 5.90 -2.40
C SER A 85 -3.34 5.14 -1.17
N TYR A 86 -4.02 4.06 -0.78
CA TYR A 86 -3.65 3.22 0.35
C TYR A 86 -2.46 2.33 0.00
N ILE A 87 -2.53 1.69 -1.18
CA ILE A 87 -1.49 0.77 -1.66
C ILE A 87 -0.15 1.50 -1.80
N LEU A 88 -0.14 2.68 -2.41
CA LEU A 88 1.09 3.46 -2.60
C LEU A 88 1.71 3.94 -1.29
N ALA A 89 0.88 4.29 -0.30
CA ALA A 89 1.36 4.66 1.03
C ALA A 89 2.09 3.48 1.70
N LEU A 90 1.49 2.29 1.66
CA LEU A 90 2.08 1.08 2.20
C LEU A 90 3.36 0.66 1.44
N ILE A 91 3.35 0.73 0.10
CA ILE A 91 4.54 0.48 -0.72
C ILE A 91 5.69 1.42 -0.33
N LYS A 92 5.41 2.72 -0.20
CA LYS A 92 6.44 3.71 0.15
C LYS A 92 7.05 3.42 1.51
N LEU A 93 6.24 3.09 2.51
CA LEU A 93 6.71 2.79 3.86
C LEU A 93 7.59 1.54 3.91
N VAL A 94 7.20 0.47 3.21
CA VAL A 94 8.03 -0.74 3.15
C VAL A 94 9.37 -0.46 2.49
N ILE A 95 9.38 0.29 1.38
CA ILE A 95 10.63 0.67 0.69
C ILE A 95 11.51 1.55 1.59
N GLN A 96 10.92 2.50 2.33
CA GLN A 96 11.66 3.37 3.24
C GLN A 96 12.25 2.61 4.42
N ASN A 97 11.51 1.65 5.00
CA ASN A 97 12.02 0.80 6.07
C ASN A 97 13.16 -0.11 5.60
N GLU A 98 13.16 -0.58 4.34
CA GLU A 98 14.26 -1.36 3.75
C GLU A 98 15.56 -0.54 3.62
N THR A 99 15.48 0.80 3.55
CA THR A 99 16.67 1.66 3.37
C THR A 99 17.30 2.06 4.72
N ILE A 100 16.67 1.71 5.85
CA ILE A 100 17.12 2.05 7.20
C ILE A 100 17.79 0.84 7.90
N GLU A 101 17.75 -0.35 7.29
CA GLU A 101 18.57 -1.53 7.65
C GLU A 101 19.82 -1.63 6.76
#